data_AF-A0A0D8Y4P6-F1
#
_entry.id   AF-A0A0D8Y4P6-F1
#
_cell.length_a   1.000
_cell.length_b   1.000
_cell.length_c   1.000
_cell.angle_alpha   90.00
_cell.angle_beta   90.00
_cell.angle_gamma   90.00
#
_symmetry.space_group_name_H-M   'P 1'
#
loop_
_entity.id
_entity.type
_entity.pdbx_description
1 polymer ?
#
loop_
_entity_poly.entity_id
_entity_poly.type
_entity_poly.pdbx_seq_one_letter_code
_entity_poly.pdbx_strand_id
1 'polypeptide(L)'
;MTKLRRDGKGPFLVLCPLSVCDHWVSEIKRFSCGDLSPVAYFGYSERRADILKEEKIKENTVLIIPYHLFRNEHETLTSLQLKSQLKFNVVVVDEAHAIKNQGCQLAKCLKIYKTQAWFLLMTGTPIQNNLDELYSLLTFIDSSEFGDTTHEREQFVSRYKDNVNINCLKEILSKYMIRRTKDIVCRELPSCDHVCFDFIAYI
;
A
#
# COMPACT_ATOMS: atom_id res chain seq x y z
N MET A 1 -1.57 9.31 -15.82
CA MET A 1 -0.52 8.97 -14.83
C MET A 1 0.18 10.23 -14.38
N THR A 2 0.06 10.58 -13.10
CA THR A 2 0.77 11.71 -12.48
C THR A 2 2.25 11.36 -12.40
N LYS A 3 3.12 12.09 -13.11
CA LYS A 3 4.57 11.91 -13.01
C LYS A 3 5.01 12.32 -11.60
N LEU A 4 5.77 11.47 -10.91
CA LEU A 4 6.42 11.83 -9.66
C LEU A 4 7.25 13.11 -9.90
N ARG A 5 6.97 14.19 -9.15
CA ARG A 5 7.74 15.43 -9.28
C ARG A 5 9.21 15.11 -9.00
N ARG A 6 10.10 15.56 -9.89
CA ARG A 6 11.56 15.32 -9.83
C ARG A 6 12.19 15.77 -8.51
N ASP A 7 11.49 16.63 -7.79
CA ASP A 7 12.03 17.39 -6.68
C ASP A 7 11.91 16.64 -5.35
N GLY A 8 11.19 15.50 -5.29
CA GLY A 8 11.16 14.60 -4.12
C GLY A 8 10.62 15.22 -2.81
N LYS A 9 10.12 16.45 -2.86
CA LYS A 9 9.59 17.17 -1.70
C LYS A 9 8.08 17.01 -1.65
N GLY A 10 7.64 16.01 -0.88
CA GLY A 10 6.60 16.23 0.13
C GLY A 10 5.15 16.52 -0.23
N PRO A 11 4.21 16.43 0.73
CA PRO A 11 4.16 15.51 1.87
C PRO A 11 3.78 14.08 1.45
N PHE A 12 4.10 13.11 2.31
CA PHE A 12 3.86 11.68 2.07
C PHE A 12 2.80 11.14 3.04
N LEU A 13 1.98 10.21 2.56
CA LEU A 13 1.04 9.45 3.38
C LEU A 13 1.46 7.98 3.38
N VAL A 14 1.64 7.39 4.56
CA VAL A 14 1.94 5.97 4.74
C VAL A 14 0.77 5.31 5.46
N LEU A 15 0.11 4.38 4.76
CA LEU A 15 -0.91 3.50 5.30
C LEU A 15 -0.30 2.12 5.55
N CYS A 16 -0.41 1.62 6.77
CA CYS A 16 0.17 0.34 7.15
C CYS A 16 -0.64 -0.34 8.27
N PRO A 17 -0.42 -1.64 8.55
CA PRO A 17 -0.95 -2.27 9.75
C PRO A 17 -0.46 -1.56 11.03
N LEU A 18 -1.30 -1.54 12.07
CA LEU A 18 -0.94 -0.89 13.34
C LEU A 18 0.36 -1.44 13.94
N SER A 19 0.60 -2.74 13.79
CA SER A 19 1.79 -3.43 14.31
C SER A 19 3.12 -2.94 13.74
N VAL A 20 3.12 -2.29 12.57
CA VAL A 20 4.34 -1.80 11.92
C VAL A 20 4.45 -0.28 11.90
N CYS A 21 3.47 0.45 12.47
CA CYS A 21 3.51 1.92 12.48
C CYS A 21 4.74 2.47 13.20
N ASP A 22 5.10 1.93 14.37
CA ASP A 22 6.30 2.35 15.11
C ASP A 22 7.60 2.01 14.38
N HIS A 23 7.59 0.90 13.62
CA HIS A 23 8.70 0.51 12.77
C HIS A 23 8.91 1.52 11.63
N TRP A 24 7.84 1.92 10.96
CA TRP A 24 7.87 2.99 9.95
C TRP A 24 8.45 4.30 10.50
N VAL A 25 7.99 4.74 11.68
CA VAL A 25 8.51 5.94 12.33
C VAL A 25 10.02 5.82 12.57
N SER A 26 10.46 4.68 13.10
CA SER A 26 11.85 4.43 13.45
C SER A 26 12.75 4.40 12.22
N GLU A 27 12.34 3.70 11.17
CA GLU A 27 13.14 3.56 9.95
C GLU A 27 13.20 4.86 9.15
N ILE A 28 12.13 5.66 9.12
CA ILE A 28 12.19 7.00 8.52
C ILE A 28 13.18 7.88 9.28
N LYS A 29 13.15 7.90 10.61
CA LYS A 29 14.13 8.68 11.41
C LYS A 29 15.56 8.21 11.17
N ARG A 30 15.77 6.89 11.07
CA ARG A 30 17.08 6.27 10.88
C ARG A 30 17.67 6.58 9.51
N PHE A 31 16.89 6.43 8.44
CA PHE A 31 17.41 6.47 7.08
C PHE A 31 17.27 7.82 6.38
N SER A 32 16.37 8.69 6.83
CA SER A 32 16.19 10.02 6.20
C SER A 32 17.22 11.06 6.63
N CYS A 33 18.11 10.75 7.59
CA CYS A 33 19.13 11.67 8.09
C CYS A 33 18.61 13.07 8.50
N GLY A 34 17.33 13.17 8.87
CA GLY A 34 16.67 14.43 9.26
C GLY A 34 15.98 15.19 8.12
N ASP A 35 16.08 14.73 6.87
CA ASP A 35 15.40 15.35 5.73
C ASP A 35 13.89 15.19 5.81
N LEU A 36 13.41 14.05 6.31
CA LEU A 36 11.99 13.74 6.45
C LEU A 36 11.56 13.80 7.93
N SER A 37 10.35 14.29 8.15
CA SER A 37 9.74 14.39 9.48
C SER A 37 8.58 13.38 9.61
N PRO A 38 8.77 12.24 10.27
CA PRO A 38 7.70 11.27 10.47
C PRO A 38 6.73 11.75 11.55
N VAL A 39 5.45 11.84 11.19
CA VAL A 39 4.34 12.20 12.08
C VAL A 39 3.47 10.97 12.28
N ALA A 40 3.47 10.46 13.51
CA ALA A 40 2.68 9.30 13.93
C ALA A 40 1.23 9.71 14.25
N TYR A 41 0.29 9.42 13.35
CA TYR A 41 -1.14 9.65 13.57
C TYR A 41 -1.81 8.37 14.10
N PHE A 42 -1.45 7.98 15.32
CA PHE A 42 -2.03 6.85 16.04
C PHE A 42 -1.80 6.99 17.56
N GLY A 43 -2.45 6.13 18.34
CA GLY A 43 -2.44 6.20 19.80
C GLY A 43 -3.59 7.02 20.38
N TYR A 44 -3.39 7.57 21.58
CA TYR A 44 -4.42 8.29 22.33
C TYR A 44 -4.97 9.50 21.58
N SER A 45 -6.25 9.79 21.79
CA SER A 45 -6.97 10.89 21.15
C SER A 45 -6.34 12.24 21.40
N GLU A 46 -5.78 12.49 22.59
CA GLU A 46 -5.11 13.75 22.96
C GLU A 46 -3.91 14.03 22.06
N ARG A 47 -3.03 13.03 21.90
CA ARG A 47 -1.85 13.14 21.02
C ARG A 47 -2.25 13.41 19.57
N ARG A 48 -3.34 12.78 19.11
CA ARG A 48 -3.87 13.03 17.76
C ARG A 48 -4.46 14.44 17.65
N ALA A 49 -5.17 14.91 18.66
CA ALA A 49 -5.71 16.26 18.71
C ALA A 49 -4.60 17.32 18.66
N ASP A 50 -3.46 17.08 19.31
CA ASP A 50 -2.33 18.02 19.25
C ASP A 50 -1.73 18.12 17.85
N ILE A 51 -1.62 17.00 17.12
CA ILE A 51 -1.22 17.01 15.69
C ILE A 51 -2.21 17.84 14.86
N LEU A 52 -3.51 17.73 15.16
CA LEU A 52 -4.53 18.52 14.47
C LEU A 52 -4.49 20.02 14.81
N LYS A 53 -4.09 20.37 16.05
CA LYS A 53 -3.94 21.77 16.53
C LYS A 53 -2.69 22.44 15.99
N GLU A 54 -1.60 21.70 15.79
CA GLU A 54 -0.37 22.25 15.21
C GLU A 54 -0.57 22.74 13.76
N GLU A 55 -1.68 22.34 13.11
CA GLU A 55 -2.25 22.86 11.85
C GLU A 55 -1.32 22.95 10.64
N LYS A 56 -0.12 22.36 10.70
CA LYS A 56 0.88 22.48 9.63
C LYS A 56 1.53 21.14 9.34
N ILE A 57 0.98 20.42 8.36
CA ILE A 57 1.81 19.52 7.55
C ILE A 57 2.86 20.40 6.87
N LYS A 58 4.12 20.01 6.96
CA LYS A 58 5.22 20.63 6.20
C LYS A 58 5.47 19.78 4.95
N GLU A 59 6.17 20.34 3.97
CA GLU A 59 6.53 19.58 2.77
C GLU A 59 7.27 18.29 3.15
N ASN A 60 8.24 18.33 4.06
CA ASN A 60 9.00 17.14 4.43
C ASN A 60 8.26 16.15 5.37
N THR A 61 6.97 16.35 5.63
CA THR A 61 6.21 15.47 6.53
C THR A 61 5.89 14.12 5.87
N VAL A 62 6.10 13.05 6.64
CA VAL A 62 5.61 11.70 6.35
C VAL A 62 4.56 11.36 7.39
N LEU A 63 3.28 11.44 7.00
CA LEU A 63 2.17 11.10 7.88
C LEU A 63 1.96 9.59 7.87
N ILE A 64 2.07 8.96 9.04
CA ILE A 64 1.92 7.51 9.20
C ILE A 64 0.62 7.25 9.94
N ILE A 65 -0.28 6.49 9.33
CA ILE A 65 -1.61 6.22 9.87
C ILE A 65 -2.02 4.75 9.64
N PRO A 66 -2.54 4.05 10.66
CA PRO A 66 -3.05 2.71 10.49
C PRO A 66 -4.38 2.69 9.75
N TYR A 67 -4.64 1.60 9.04
CA TYR A 67 -5.85 1.44 8.21
C TYR A 67 -7.17 1.75 8.91
N HIS A 68 -7.33 1.30 10.16
CA HIS A 68 -8.58 1.48 10.91
C HIS A 68 -8.83 2.96 11.26
N LEU A 69 -7.78 3.74 11.57
CA LEU A 69 -7.91 5.17 11.84
C LEU A 69 -8.19 5.93 10.56
N PHE A 70 -7.47 5.61 9.47
CA PHE A 70 -7.72 6.26 8.18
C PHE A 70 -9.16 6.07 7.71
N ARG A 71 -9.70 4.86 7.89
CA ARG A 71 -11.09 4.56 7.56
C ARG A 71 -12.09 5.41 8.34
N ASN A 72 -11.83 5.62 9.64
CA ASN A 72 -12.76 6.30 10.54
C ASN A 72 -12.60 7.83 10.54
N GLU A 73 -11.41 8.34 10.22
CA GLU A 73 -11.04 9.76 10.39
C GLU A 73 -10.59 10.43 9.09
N HIS A 74 -10.99 9.87 7.94
CA HIS A 74 -10.65 10.40 6.62
C HIS A 74 -11.12 11.87 6.42
N GLU A 75 -12.29 12.24 6.96
CA GLU A 75 -12.81 13.60 6.89
C GLU A 75 -11.93 14.59 7.68
N THR A 76 -11.45 14.17 8.85
CA THR A 76 -10.53 14.95 9.68
C THR A 76 -9.21 15.16 8.97
N LEU A 77 -8.67 14.11 8.32
CA LEU A 77 -7.47 14.23 7.50
C LEU A 77 -7.66 15.17 6.32
N THR A 78 -8.78 15.06 5.61
CA THR A 78 -9.11 15.96 4.50
C THR A 78 -9.16 17.41 4.97
N SER A 79 -9.79 17.66 6.12
CA SER A 79 -9.83 18.99 6.74
C SER A 79 -8.43 19.51 7.08
N LEU A 80 -7.55 18.66 7.59
CA LEU A 80 -6.17 19.02 7.92
C LEU A 80 -5.33 19.33 6.66
N GLN A 81 -5.54 18.59 5.56
CA GLN A 81 -4.92 18.89 4.27
C GLN A 81 -5.37 20.24 3.71
N LEU A 82 -6.67 20.56 3.81
CA LEU A 82 -7.22 21.85 3.38
C LEU A 82 -6.63 23.00 4.19
N LYS A 83 -6.54 22.86 5.53
CA LYS A 83 -5.92 23.86 6.41
C LYS A 83 -4.44 24.08 6.12
N SER A 84 -3.71 22.99 5.88
CA SER A 84 -2.26 23.04 5.59
C SER A 84 -1.95 23.52 4.16
N GLN A 85 -2.97 23.63 3.29
CA GLN A 85 -2.82 23.90 1.85
C GLN A 85 -1.88 22.91 1.12
N LEU A 86 -1.65 21.73 1.69
CA LEU A 86 -0.78 20.71 1.13
C LEU A 86 -1.58 19.46 0.80
N LYS A 87 -1.28 18.89 -0.38
CA LYS A 87 -1.81 17.61 -0.84
C LYS A 87 -0.70 16.57 -0.75
N PHE A 88 -1.03 15.34 -0.36
CA PHE A 88 -0.04 14.28 -0.41
C PHE A 88 0.36 14.01 -1.85
N ASN A 89 1.67 14.05 -2.12
CA ASN A 89 2.21 13.80 -3.45
C ASN A 89 2.40 12.30 -3.70
N VAL A 90 2.59 11.54 -2.61
CA VAL A 90 2.78 10.10 -2.64
C VAL A 90 1.97 9.46 -1.53
N VAL A 91 1.26 8.40 -1.89
CA VAL A 91 0.56 7.51 -0.96
C VAL A 91 1.22 6.15 -1.02
N VAL A 92 1.81 5.75 0.10
CA VAL A 92 2.40 4.44 0.31
C VAL A 92 1.39 3.57 1.04
N VAL A 93 1.12 2.39 0.50
CA VAL A 93 0.24 1.39 1.07
C VAL A 93 1.07 0.15 1.35
N ASP A 94 1.34 -0.10 2.61
CA ASP A 94 2.07 -1.27 3.09
C ASP A 94 1.11 -2.41 3.40
N GLU A 95 1.47 -3.63 3.01
CA GLU A 95 0.55 -4.77 3.00
C GLU A 95 -0.74 -4.48 2.21
N ALA A 96 -0.56 -4.10 0.93
CA ALA A 96 -1.63 -3.64 0.04
C ALA A 96 -2.78 -4.64 -0.17
N HIS A 97 -2.62 -5.90 0.23
CA HIS A 97 -3.70 -6.88 0.30
C HIS A 97 -4.89 -6.40 1.18
N ALA A 98 -4.66 -5.45 2.09
CA ALA A 98 -5.71 -4.77 2.84
C ALA A 98 -6.75 -4.05 1.95
N ILE A 99 -6.40 -3.70 0.71
CA ILE A 99 -7.26 -2.99 -0.27
C ILE A 99 -8.02 -3.97 -1.20
N LYS A 100 -7.93 -5.28 -0.97
CA LYS A 100 -8.50 -6.33 -1.86
C LYS A 100 -9.94 -6.14 -2.33
N ASN A 101 -10.78 -5.44 -1.58
CA ASN A 101 -12.17 -5.21 -1.94
C ASN A 101 -12.37 -3.73 -2.29
N GLN A 102 -12.56 -3.42 -3.57
CA GLN A 102 -12.80 -2.05 -4.02
C GLN A 102 -14.09 -1.41 -3.48
N GLY A 103 -15.03 -2.23 -3.01
CA GLY A 103 -16.24 -1.78 -2.31
C GLY A 103 -15.99 -1.37 -0.86
N CYS A 104 -14.83 -1.69 -0.28
CA CYS A 104 -14.52 -1.34 1.10
C CYS A 104 -14.33 0.17 1.27
N GLN A 105 -14.69 0.67 2.45
CA GLN A 105 -14.59 2.10 2.78
C GLN A 105 -13.15 2.62 2.59
N LEU A 106 -12.14 1.81 2.92
CA LEU A 106 -10.73 2.16 2.72
C LEU A 106 -10.41 2.45 1.25
N ALA A 107 -10.83 1.58 0.32
CA ALA A 107 -10.62 1.77 -1.10
C ALA A 107 -11.34 3.03 -1.62
N LYS A 108 -12.56 3.30 -1.14
CA LYS A 108 -13.31 4.52 -1.48
C LYS A 108 -12.61 5.79 -1.00
N CYS A 109 -12.14 5.82 0.25
CA CYS A 109 -11.36 6.94 0.79
C CYS A 109 -10.05 7.14 0.00
N LEU A 110 -9.40 6.06 -0.41
CA LEU A 110 -8.17 6.12 -1.21
C LEU A 110 -8.40 6.57 -2.66
N LYS A 111 -9.56 6.27 -3.26
CA LYS A 111 -9.90 6.70 -4.64
C LYS A 111 -9.78 8.23 -4.82
N ILE A 112 -10.04 9.02 -3.77
CA ILE A 112 -9.94 10.49 -3.78
C ILE A 112 -8.49 10.96 -4.06
N TYR A 113 -7.49 10.20 -3.59
CA TYR A 113 -6.09 10.55 -3.78
C TYR A 113 -5.53 10.12 -5.14
N LYS A 114 -6.21 9.24 -5.89
CA LYS A 114 -5.70 8.67 -7.15
C LYS A 114 -5.44 9.70 -8.24
N THR A 115 -6.14 10.83 -8.22
CA THR A 115 -5.95 11.93 -9.17
C THR A 115 -4.91 12.94 -8.71
N GLN A 116 -4.47 12.88 -7.45
CA GLN A 116 -3.64 13.90 -6.80
C GLN A 116 -2.25 13.40 -6.45
N ALA A 117 -2.11 12.10 -6.17
CA ALA A 117 -0.91 11.48 -5.64
C ALA A 117 -0.44 10.32 -6.51
N TRP A 118 0.86 10.02 -6.44
CA TRP A 118 1.43 8.78 -6.93
C TRP A 118 1.24 7.67 -5.89
N PHE A 119 0.87 6.47 -6.30
CA PHE A 119 0.63 5.33 -5.40
C PHE A 119 1.77 4.33 -5.44
N LEU A 120 2.30 3.99 -4.27
CA LEU A 120 3.23 2.89 -4.06
C LEU A 120 2.52 1.80 -3.26
N LEU A 121 2.22 0.67 -3.90
CA LEU A 121 1.67 -0.51 -3.24
C LEU A 121 2.80 -1.47 -2.90
N MET A 122 2.95 -1.81 -1.62
CA MET A 122 3.93 -2.79 -1.15
C MET A 122 3.20 -4.01 -0.60
N THR A 123 3.69 -5.19 -0.95
CA THR A 123 3.16 -6.45 -0.46
C THR A 123 4.26 -7.50 -0.51
N GLY A 124 4.40 -8.29 0.55
CA GLY A 124 5.34 -9.41 0.59
C GLY A 124 4.91 -10.58 -0.31
N THR A 125 3.62 -10.68 -0.64
CA THR A 125 3.00 -11.83 -1.31
C THR A 125 2.08 -11.42 -2.46
N PRO A 126 2.57 -10.75 -3.52
CA PRO A 126 1.71 -10.19 -4.56
C PRO A 126 0.94 -11.24 -5.39
N ILE A 127 1.44 -12.48 -5.46
CA ILE A 127 0.94 -13.52 -6.38
C ILE A 127 0.30 -14.71 -5.65
N GLN A 128 0.50 -14.85 -4.34
CA GLN A 128 0.17 -16.10 -3.64
C GLN A 128 -1.33 -16.27 -3.29
N ASN A 129 -2.17 -15.22 -3.36
CA ASN A 129 -3.46 -15.28 -2.66
C ASN A 129 -4.74 -15.42 -3.50
N ASN A 130 -4.88 -14.85 -4.71
CA ASN A 130 -6.02 -15.09 -5.64
C ASN A 130 -5.83 -14.19 -6.89
N LEU A 131 -6.17 -14.67 -8.11
CA LEU A 131 -6.27 -13.81 -9.30
C LEU A 131 -7.26 -12.65 -9.12
N ASP A 132 -8.32 -12.83 -8.32
CA ASP A 132 -9.25 -11.76 -7.97
C ASP A 132 -8.57 -10.62 -7.20
N GLU A 133 -7.65 -10.94 -6.30
CA GLU A 133 -6.92 -9.94 -5.52
C GLU A 133 -5.95 -9.18 -6.40
N LEU A 134 -5.23 -9.90 -7.26
CA LEU A 134 -4.32 -9.32 -8.24
C LEU A 134 -5.07 -8.35 -9.16
N TYR A 135 -6.20 -8.77 -9.71
CA TYR A 135 -7.04 -7.92 -10.55
C TYR A 135 -7.54 -6.69 -9.78
N SER A 136 -7.96 -6.86 -8.52
CA SER A 136 -8.41 -5.75 -7.69
C SER A 136 -7.31 -4.70 -7.46
N LEU A 137 -6.06 -5.11 -7.28
CA LEU A 137 -4.91 -4.23 -7.18
C LEU A 137 -4.56 -3.56 -8.52
N LEU A 138 -4.63 -4.30 -9.63
CA LEU A 138 -4.37 -3.77 -10.98
C LEU A 138 -5.40 -2.72 -11.38
N THR A 139 -6.70 -2.99 -11.21
CA THR A 139 -7.77 -1.98 -11.39
C THR A 139 -7.63 -0.82 -10.42
N PHE A 140 -7.12 -1.06 -9.21
CA PHE A 140 -6.80 0.02 -8.28
C PHE A 140 -5.63 0.87 -8.80
N ILE A 141 -4.62 0.34 -9.48
CA ILE A 141 -3.54 1.16 -10.04
C ILE A 141 -3.99 1.86 -11.33
N ASP A 142 -4.69 1.13 -12.21
CA ASP A 142 -5.03 1.55 -13.56
C ASP A 142 -6.44 1.07 -13.94
N SER A 143 -7.45 1.85 -13.52
CA SER A 143 -8.85 1.52 -13.81
C SER A 143 -9.22 1.70 -15.29
N SER A 144 -8.39 2.40 -16.07
CA SER A 144 -8.62 2.56 -17.52
C SER A 144 -8.27 1.29 -18.30
N GLU A 145 -7.22 0.58 -17.90
CA GLU A 145 -6.78 -0.64 -18.56
C GLU A 145 -7.59 -1.86 -18.10
N PHE A 146 -7.85 -1.98 -16.79
CA PHE A 146 -8.41 -3.21 -16.23
C PHE A 146 -9.92 -3.20 -16.04
N GLY A 147 -10.59 -2.05 -16.10
CA GLY A 147 -12.04 -1.97 -15.89
C GLY A 147 -12.48 -2.26 -14.44
N ASP A 148 -13.65 -1.77 -14.05
CA ASP A 148 -14.20 -1.90 -12.67
C ASP A 148 -15.50 -2.75 -12.67
N THR A 149 -15.79 -3.49 -13.76
CA THR A 149 -16.99 -4.32 -13.84
C THR A 149 -16.73 -5.76 -13.40
N THR A 150 -17.75 -6.40 -12.84
CA THR A 150 -17.72 -7.84 -12.49
C THR A 150 -17.38 -8.71 -13.70
N HIS A 151 -17.86 -8.33 -14.89
CA HIS A 151 -17.65 -9.09 -16.11
C HIS A 151 -16.18 -9.08 -16.56
N GLU A 152 -15.53 -7.91 -16.55
CA GLU A 152 -14.10 -7.79 -16.89
C GLU A 152 -13.23 -8.56 -15.90
N ARG A 153 -13.58 -8.53 -14.61
CA ARG A 153 -12.93 -9.33 -13.58
C ARG A 153 -13.02 -10.82 -13.90
N GLU A 154 -14.23 -11.33 -14.16
CA GLU A 154 -14.46 -12.74 -14.46
C GLU A 154 -13.73 -13.19 -15.73
N GLN A 155 -13.71 -12.35 -16.76
CA GLN A 155 -12.93 -12.60 -17.97
C GLN A 155 -11.43 -12.69 -17.67
N PHE A 156 -10.90 -11.76 -16.88
CA PHE A 156 -9.49 -11.76 -16.49
C PHE A 156 -9.13 -13.03 -15.70
N VAL A 157 -9.93 -13.37 -14.68
CA VAL A 157 -9.71 -14.56 -13.87
C VAL A 157 -9.79 -15.82 -14.74
N SER A 158 -10.82 -15.96 -15.57
CA SER A 158 -10.98 -17.10 -16.48
C SER A 158 -9.80 -17.25 -17.44
N ARG A 159 -9.33 -16.13 -18.03
CA ARG A 159 -8.21 -16.12 -18.99
C ARG A 159 -6.89 -16.58 -18.39
N TYR A 160 -6.62 -16.23 -17.13
CA TYR A 160 -5.34 -16.49 -16.46
C TYR A 160 -5.41 -17.60 -15.41
N LYS A 161 -6.57 -18.26 -15.25
CA LYS A 161 -6.76 -19.39 -14.34
C LYS A 161 -5.88 -20.58 -14.72
N ASP A 162 -5.76 -20.82 -16.03
CA ASP A 162 -4.95 -21.92 -16.56
C ASP A 162 -3.54 -21.45 -16.86
N ASN A 163 -2.55 -22.31 -16.56
CA ASN A 163 -1.13 -22.01 -16.69
C ASN A 163 -0.69 -21.66 -18.13
N VAL A 164 -1.57 -21.86 -19.12
CA VAL A 164 -1.36 -21.59 -20.55
C VAL A 164 -1.00 -20.12 -20.80
N ASN A 165 -1.66 -19.18 -20.11
CA ASN A 165 -1.51 -17.75 -20.35
C ASN A 165 -0.60 -17.02 -19.35
N ILE A 166 0.14 -17.75 -18.52
CA ILE A 166 1.00 -17.16 -17.47
C ILE A 166 2.05 -16.21 -18.04
N ASN A 167 2.62 -16.50 -19.21
CA ASN A 167 3.64 -15.63 -19.80
C ASN A 167 3.07 -14.26 -20.18
N CYS A 168 1.85 -14.22 -20.73
CA CYS A 168 1.16 -12.97 -21.02
C CYS A 168 0.84 -12.19 -19.71
N LEU A 169 0.43 -12.90 -18.65
CA LEU A 169 0.25 -12.27 -17.35
C LEU A 169 1.57 -11.67 -16.82
N LYS A 170 2.68 -12.38 -16.94
CA LYS A 170 4.01 -11.87 -16.53
C LYS A 170 4.41 -10.60 -17.28
N GLU A 171 4.13 -10.51 -18.57
CA GLU A 171 4.39 -9.30 -19.36
C GLU A 171 3.57 -8.11 -18.86
N ILE A 172 2.28 -8.32 -18.56
CA ILE A 172 1.44 -7.29 -17.94
C ILE A 172 2.03 -6.87 -16.60
N LEU A 173 2.32 -7.84 -15.71
CA LEU A 173 2.86 -7.56 -14.38
C LEU A 173 4.21 -6.84 -14.43
N SER A 174 5.05 -7.10 -15.44
CA SER A 174 6.35 -6.43 -15.58
C SER A 174 6.24 -4.91 -15.73
N LYS A 175 5.10 -4.39 -16.19
CA LYS A 175 4.82 -2.95 -16.31
C LYS A 175 4.41 -2.31 -14.99
N TYR A 176 3.80 -3.08 -14.09
CA TYR A 176 3.18 -2.57 -12.86
C TYR A 176 3.91 -3.00 -11.58
N MET A 177 4.72 -4.06 -11.64
CA MET A 177 5.30 -4.71 -10.47
C MET A 177 6.81 -4.87 -10.60
N ILE A 178 7.52 -4.50 -9.54
CA ILE A 178 8.93 -4.83 -9.34
C ILE A 178 8.99 -5.93 -8.28
N ARG A 179 9.49 -7.11 -8.65
CA ARG A 179 9.67 -8.24 -7.73
C ARG A 179 11.11 -8.73 -7.78
N ARG A 180 11.73 -8.92 -6.62
CA ARG A 180 13.05 -9.54 -6.46
C ARG A 180 12.90 -10.78 -5.58
N THR A 181 13.57 -11.87 -5.93
CA THR A 181 13.57 -13.10 -5.11
C THR A 181 14.70 -13.07 -4.08
N LYS A 182 14.50 -13.74 -2.94
CA LYS A 182 15.51 -13.80 -1.86
C LYS A 182 16.84 -14.38 -2.36
N ASP A 183 16.78 -15.33 -3.28
CA ASP A 183 17.95 -16.00 -3.88
C ASP A 183 18.86 -15.02 -4.65
N ILE A 184 18.27 -13.95 -5.20
CA ILE A 184 18.99 -12.91 -5.93
C ILE A 184 19.58 -11.86 -4.97
N VAL A 185 18.89 -11.58 -3.86
CA VAL A 185 19.19 -10.43 -2.97
C VAL A 185 20.04 -10.83 -1.76
N CYS A 186 19.85 -12.03 -1.22
CA CYS A 186 20.47 -12.47 0.03
C CYS A 186 21.13 -13.83 -0.16
N ARG A 187 22.32 -13.85 -0.80
CA ARG A 187 23.12 -15.08 -0.99
C ARG A 187 23.68 -15.68 0.31
N GLU A 188 23.62 -14.92 1.41
CA GLU A 188 24.23 -15.26 2.70
C GLU A 188 23.23 -15.84 3.73
N LEU A 189 21.93 -15.91 3.38
CA LEU A 189 20.94 -16.48 4.28
C LEU A 189 20.96 -18.01 4.21
N PRO A 190 20.82 -18.72 5.37
CA PRO A 190 20.68 -20.18 5.38
C PRO A 190 19.41 -20.61 4.65
N SER A 191 19.39 -21.86 4.16
CA SER A 191 18.22 -22.45 3.52
C SER A 191 17.02 -22.48 4.48
N CYS A 192 15.83 -22.14 3.96
CA CYS A 192 14.59 -22.37 4.70
C CYS A 192 14.24 -23.86 4.65
N ASP A 193 14.33 -24.55 5.78
CA ASP A 193 13.86 -25.93 5.92
C ASP A 193 12.38 -25.94 6.32
N HIS A 194 11.56 -26.63 5.54
CA HIS A 194 10.15 -26.87 5.85
C HIS A 194 10.01 -28.31 6.35
N VAL A 195 9.62 -28.47 7.62
CA VAL A 195 9.31 -29.79 8.19
C VAL A 195 7.78 -29.96 8.17
N CYS A 196 7.29 -30.86 7.30
CA CYS A 196 5.89 -31.27 7.30
C CYS A 196 5.71 -32.44 8.27
N PHE A 197 4.85 -32.26 9.28
CA PHE A 197 4.44 -33.35 10.17
C PHE A 197 3.17 -34.00 9.64
N ASP A 198 3.29 -35.15 8.97
CA ASP A 198 2.15 -35.98 8.63
C ASP A 198 1.76 -36.83 9.85
N PHE A 199 0.73 -36.40 10.57
CA PHE A 199 0.10 -37.22 11.60
C PHE A 199 -0.70 -38.34 10.92
N ILE A 200 -0.08 -39.51 10.74
CA ILE A 200 -0.82 -40.74 10.48
C ILE A 200 -1.48 -41.14 11.80
N ALA A 201 -2.75 -40.78 11.95
CA ALA A 201 -3.60 -41.33 13.00
C ALA A 201 -3.83 -42.82 12.67
N TYR A 202 -3.09 -43.70 13.33
CA TYR A 202 -3.49 -45.11 13.44
C TYR A 202 -4.69 -45.15 14.39
N ILE A 203 -5.88 -45.45 13.85
CA ILE A 203 -7.02 -45.97 14.59
C ILE A 203 -7.13 -47.45 14.26
#